data_AF-Q5BTJ8-F1
#
_entry.id   AF-Q5BTJ8-F1
#
_cell.length_a   1.000
_cell.length_b   1.000
_cell.length_c   1.000
_cell.angle_alpha   90.00
_cell.angle_beta   90.00
_cell.angle_gamma   90.00
#
_symmetry.space_group_name_H-M   'P 1'
#
loop_
_entity.id
_entity.type
_entity.pdbx_description
1 polymer ?
#
loop_
_entity_poly.entity_id
_entity_poly.type
_entity_poly.pdbx_seq_one_letter_code
_entity_poly.pdbx_strand_id
1 'polypeptide(L)'
;MHVELNPMKHILKENNIPEAEKRQIEKEVEELTKDWTTSGYHKTDKDEDTFGSHFIPFTLFTLGTFPLLLFFLYAPDSGLTEWSHREAFLELERRRRDGLPLVDKDLVPASQVQLPSDEDLGPDFKIIL
;
A
#
# COMPACT_ATOMS: atom_id res chain seq x y z
N MET A 1 9.07 30.61 1.64
CA MET A 1 7.74 31.21 1.85
C MET A 1 7.77 31.80 3.25
N HIS A 2 8.05 33.10 3.39
CA HIS A 2 8.04 33.76 4.70
C HIS A 2 6.58 33.79 5.18
N VAL A 3 6.23 32.91 6.11
CA VAL A 3 4.94 32.99 6.81
C VAL A 3 5.03 34.22 7.70
N GLU A 4 4.33 35.28 7.33
CA GLU A 4 4.23 36.47 8.16
C GLU A 4 3.70 36.06 9.54
N LEU A 5 4.38 36.48 10.62
CA LEU A 5 3.96 36.39 12.03
C LEU A 5 2.66 37.18 12.33
N ASN A 6 1.84 37.45 11.31
CA ASN A 6 0.60 38.20 11.32
C ASN A 6 -0.57 37.53 12.07
N PRO A 7 -0.64 36.19 12.33
CA PRO A 7 -1.76 35.65 13.09
C PRO A 7 -1.74 36.04 14.58
N MET A 8 -0.59 36.15 15.23
CA MET A 8 -0.59 36.49 16.67
C MET A 8 -1.05 37.94 16.92
N LYS A 9 -0.84 38.83 15.94
CA LYS A 9 -1.31 40.21 15.98
C LYS A 9 -2.84 40.34 15.98
N HIS A 10 -3.59 39.40 15.41
CA HIS A 10 -5.06 39.44 15.49
C HIS A 10 -5.55 38.96 16.86
N ILE A 11 -4.98 37.87 17.39
CA ILE A 11 -5.35 37.31 18.70
C ILE A 11 -5.14 38.32 19.83
N LEU A 12 -4.02 39.04 19.80
CA LEU A 12 -3.71 40.08 20.80
C LEU A 12 -4.48 41.39 20.59
N LYS A 13 -5.22 41.55 19.48
CA LYS A 13 -6.12 42.69 19.26
C LYS A 13 -7.56 42.36 19.67
N GLU A 14 -7.96 41.10 19.54
CA GLU A 14 -9.30 40.63 19.90
C GLU A 14 -9.51 40.46 21.41
N ASN A 15 -8.42 40.27 22.17
CA ASN A 15 -8.46 40.21 23.62
C ASN A 15 -8.18 41.59 24.25
N ASN A 16 -9.02 42.04 25.19
CA ASN A 16 -8.86 43.30 25.95
C ASN A 16 -7.72 43.20 27.00
N ILE A 17 -6.49 42.95 26.53
CA ILE A 17 -5.30 42.80 27.36
C ILE A 17 -4.67 44.19 27.60
N PRO A 18 -4.23 44.52 28.83
CA PRO A 18 -3.45 45.73 29.10
C PRO A 18 -2.24 45.87 28.18
N GLU A 19 -1.95 47.08 27.71
CA GLU A 19 -0.91 47.32 26.70
C GLU A 19 0.50 46.90 27.16
N ALA A 20 0.77 46.96 28.47
CA ALA A 20 2.02 46.49 29.06
C ALA A 20 2.22 44.97 28.94
N GLU A 21 1.16 44.20 29.23
CA GLU A 21 1.17 42.73 29.11
C GLU A 21 1.28 42.30 27.66
N LYS A 22 0.59 43.00 26.75
CA LYS A 22 0.70 42.75 25.31
C LYS A 22 2.14 42.89 24.80
N ARG A 23 2.85 43.95 25.20
CA ARG A 23 4.25 44.19 24.82
C ARG A 23 5.19 43.13 25.40
N GLN A 24 4.89 42.61 26.58
CA GLN A 24 5.66 41.53 27.19
C GLN A 24 5.48 40.23 26.40
N ILE A 25 4.23 39.86 26.09
CA ILE A 25 3.92 38.67 25.29
C ILE A 25 4.55 38.75 23.90
N GLU A 26 4.49 39.91 23.24
CA GLU A 26 5.12 40.09 21.92
C GLU A 26 6.65 39.87 21.96
N LYS A 27 7.33 40.33 23.02
CA LYS A 27 8.78 40.10 23.19
C LYS A 27 9.11 38.64 23.46
N GLU A 28 8.37 37.98 24.35
CA GLU A 28 8.57 36.56 24.66
C GLU A 28 8.39 35.70 23.40
N VAL A 29 7.38 36.01 22.59
CA VAL A 29 7.16 35.36 21.29
C VAL A 29 8.30 35.62 20.31
N GLU A 30 8.77 36.86 20.21
CA GLU A 30 9.87 37.22 19.31
C GLU A 30 11.15 36.46 19.68
N GLU A 31 11.44 36.32 20.98
CA GLU A 31 12.57 35.52 21.45
C GLU A 31 12.41 34.02 21.16
N LEU A 32 11.22 33.44 21.41
CA LEU A 32 10.95 32.01 21.17
C LEU A 32 11.01 31.61 19.67
N THR A 33 10.60 32.54 18.80
CA THR A 33 10.50 32.32 17.35
C THR A 33 11.69 32.84 16.55
N LYS A 34 12.65 33.52 17.17
CA LYS A 34 13.78 34.20 16.51
C LYS A 34 14.54 33.34 15.49
N ASP A 35 14.83 32.09 15.85
CA ASP A 35 15.61 31.17 15.01
C ASP A 35 14.75 30.07 14.36
N TRP A 36 13.42 30.17 14.49
CA TRP A 36 12.52 29.14 13.98
C TRP A 36 12.26 29.34 12.49
N THR A 37 12.62 28.33 11.70
CA THR A 37 12.18 28.20 10.31
C THR A 37 11.00 27.24 10.26
N THR A 38 9.84 27.69 9.77
CA THR A 38 8.64 26.86 9.71
C THR A 38 8.79 25.71 8.71
N SER A 39 8.45 24.50 9.16
CA SER A 39 8.37 23.28 8.35
C SER A 39 7.03 23.15 7.63
N GLY A 40 6.04 23.99 7.97
CA GLY A 40 4.73 24.05 7.33
C GLY A 40 3.67 23.12 7.94
N TYR A 41 3.97 22.46 9.06
CA TYR A 41 3.03 21.59 9.77
C TYR A 41 2.15 22.35 10.76
N HIS A 42 2.67 23.43 11.34
CA HIS A 42 1.89 24.30 12.21
C HIS A 42 2.22 25.78 11.99
N LYS A 43 1.20 26.64 12.07
CA LYS A 43 1.28 28.05 11.60
C LYS A 43 1.76 29.03 12.67
N THR A 44 1.60 28.70 13.95
CA THR A 44 1.77 29.66 15.07
C THR A 44 2.65 29.15 16.19
N ASP A 45 2.61 27.84 16.44
CA ASP A 45 3.39 27.15 17.47
C ASP A 45 4.58 26.42 16.85
N LYS A 46 5.78 26.73 17.34
CA LYS A 46 7.06 26.16 16.95
C LYS A 46 7.20 24.71 17.37
N ASP A 47 6.74 24.37 18.57
CA ASP A 47 6.96 23.05 19.14
C ASP A 47 6.08 22.04 18.41
N GLU A 48 4.83 22.41 18.12
CA GLU A 48 3.93 21.59 17.29
C GLU A 48 4.42 21.44 15.85
N ASP A 49 4.95 22.50 15.23
CA ASP A 49 5.51 22.43 13.87
C ASP A 49 6.74 21.52 13.82
N THR A 50 7.62 21.64 14.81
CA THR A 50 8.83 20.81 14.93
C THR A 50 8.46 19.36 15.23
N PHE A 51 7.48 19.13 16.11
CA PHE A 51 7.00 17.78 16.40
C PHE A 51 6.38 17.14 15.16
N GLY A 52 5.47 17.85 14.49
CA GLY A 52 4.80 17.38 13.28
C GLY A 52 5.78 17.03 12.17
N SER A 53 6.82 17.84 11.98
CA SER A 53 7.82 17.63 10.92
C SER A 53 8.68 16.38 11.10
N HIS A 54 8.84 15.88 12.33
CA HIS A 54 9.56 14.63 12.58
C HIS A 54 8.58 13.45 12.70
N PHE A 55 7.48 13.63 13.42
CA PHE A 55 6.55 12.56 13.77
C PHE A 55 5.80 12.02 12.54
N ILE A 56 5.30 12.91 11.67
CA ILE A 56 4.51 12.52 10.50
C ILE A 56 5.33 11.71 9.49
N PRO A 57 6.50 12.16 9.00
CA PRO A 57 7.26 11.37 8.05
C PRO A 57 7.81 10.08 8.69
N PHE A 58 8.21 10.10 9.96
CA PHE A 58 8.63 8.86 10.64
C PHE A 58 7.49 7.84 10.68
N THR A 59 6.29 8.25 11.09
CA THR A 59 5.15 7.34 11.16
C THR A 59 4.72 6.86 9.77
N LEU A 60 4.63 7.77 8.80
CA LEU A 60 4.18 7.44 7.45
C LEU A 60 5.17 6.55 6.69
N PHE A 61 6.45 6.93 6.67
CA PHE A 61 7.46 6.20 5.91
C PHE A 61 7.99 5.03 6.71
N THR A 62 8.50 5.26 7.92
CA THR A 62 9.17 4.23 8.72
C THR A 62 8.21 3.18 9.26
N LEU A 63 7.05 3.59 9.82
CA LEU A 63 6.09 2.63 10.39
C LEU A 63 5.00 2.19 9.42
N GLY A 64 4.64 3.02 8.44
CA GLY A 64 3.63 2.69 7.44
C GLY A 64 4.22 2.00 6.22
N THR A 65 5.06 2.72 5.47
CA THR A 65 5.49 2.30 4.12
C THR A 65 6.42 1.09 4.16
N PHE A 66 7.46 1.09 5.00
CA PHE A 66 8.41 -0.03 5.03
C PHE A 66 7.77 -1.35 5.50
N PRO A 67 7.00 -1.42 6.60
CA PRO A 67 6.37 -2.66 7.03
C PRO A 67 5.32 -3.15 6.03
N LEU A 68 4.57 -2.24 5.41
CA LEU A 68 3.60 -2.60 4.37
C LEU A 68 4.30 -3.22 3.15
N LEU A 69 5.42 -2.64 2.72
CA LEU A 69 6.19 -3.16 1.59
C LEU A 69 6.81 -4.52 1.92
N LEU A 70 7.32 -4.70 3.14
CA LEU A 70 7.77 -6.02 3.62
C LEU A 70 6.62 -7.02 3.66
N PHE A 71 5.44 -6.61 4.11
CA PHE A 71 4.26 -7.48 4.12
C PHE A 71 3.92 -7.96 2.71
N PHE A 72 3.91 -7.08 1.70
CA PHE A 72 3.60 -7.50 0.33
C PHE A 72 4.70 -8.37 -0.32
N LEU A 73 5.98 -8.13 0.00
CA LEU A 73 7.08 -8.93 -0.55
C LEU A 73 7.17 -10.33 0.07
N TYR A 74 6.84 -10.45 1.35
CA TYR A 74 6.94 -11.70 2.10
C TYR A 74 5.57 -12.29 2.45
N ALA A 75 4.51 -11.78 1.82
CA ALA A 75 3.17 -12.35 1.97
C ALA A 75 3.21 -13.83 1.55
N PRO A 76 2.50 -14.71 2.27
CA PRO A 76 2.40 -16.09 1.88
C PRO A 76 1.78 -16.20 0.48
N ASP A 77 2.26 -17.17 -0.31
CA ASP A 77 1.80 -17.42 -1.67
C ASP A 77 0.32 -17.84 -1.71
N SER A 78 -0.56 -16.85 -1.80
CA SER A 78 -2.01 -17.05 -1.83
C SER A 78 -2.49 -17.68 -3.13
N GLY A 79 -1.68 -17.63 -4.19
CA GLY A 79 -2.01 -18.15 -5.51
C GLY A 79 -1.49 -19.56 -5.77
N LEU A 80 -0.79 -20.18 -4.81
CA LEU A 80 -0.07 -21.46 -4.98
C LEU A 80 0.87 -21.44 -6.21
N THR A 81 1.39 -20.27 -6.58
CA THR A 81 2.28 -20.11 -7.74
C THR A 81 3.61 -20.82 -7.53
N GLU A 82 4.20 -20.71 -6.34
CA GLU A 82 5.44 -21.41 -6.04
C GLU A 82 5.22 -22.91 -5.93
N TRP A 83 4.11 -23.31 -5.30
CA TRP A 83 3.77 -24.72 -5.17
C TRP A 83 3.54 -25.35 -6.54
N SER A 84 2.75 -24.72 -7.40
CA SER A 84 2.46 -25.23 -8.75
C SER A 84 3.72 -25.30 -9.62
N HIS A 85 4.63 -24.32 -9.54
CA HIS A 85 5.91 -24.40 -10.24
C HIS A 85 6.78 -25.57 -9.75
N ARG A 86 6.86 -25.78 -8.44
CA ARG A 86 7.60 -26.91 -7.86
C ARG A 86 6.99 -28.24 -8.30
N GLU A 87 5.68 -28.37 -8.22
CA GLU A 87 4.96 -29.60 -8.57
C GLU A 87 5.07 -29.90 -10.07
N ALA A 88 4.95 -28.87 -10.92
CA ALA A 88 5.12 -29.02 -12.36
C ALA A 88 6.52 -29.52 -12.71
N PHE A 89 7.57 -29.03 -12.04
CA PHE A 89 8.93 -29.51 -12.26
C PHE A 89 9.07 -31.00 -11.92
N LEU A 90 8.51 -31.44 -10.78
CA LEU A 90 8.54 -32.84 -10.36
C LEU A 90 7.78 -33.76 -11.31
N GLU A 91 6.58 -33.36 -11.75
CA GLU A 91 5.75 -34.17 -12.66
C GLU A 91 6.37 -34.26 -14.06
N LEU A 92 7.00 -33.19 -14.55
CA LEU A 92 7.75 -33.22 -15.82
C LEU A 92 8.92 -34.21 -15.77
N GLU A 93 9.69 -34.23 -14.68
CA GLU A 93 10.80 -35.18 -14.52
C GLU A 93 10.32 -36.63 -14.44
N ARG A 94 9.23 -36.88 -13.70
CA ARG A 94 8.59 -38.20 -13.66
C ARG A 94 8.20 -38.67 -15.07
N ARG A 95 7.52 -37.81 -15.84
CA ARG A 95 7.07 -38.15 -17.20
C ARG A 95 8.23 -38.37 -18.16
N ARG A 96 9.30 -37.58 -18.06
CA ARG A 96 10.54 -37.80 -18.85
C ARG A 96 11.15 -39.15 -18.56
N ARG A 97 11.29 -39.52 -17.29
CA ARG A 97 11.84 -40.82 -16.87
C ARG A 97 11.00 -41.98 -17.39
N ASP A 98 9.68 -41.81 -17.36
CA ASP A 98 8.73 -42.83 -17.79
C ASP A 98 8.52 -42.83 -19.33
N GLY A 99 9.17 -41.93 -20.07
CA GLY A 99 9.10 -41.83 -21.54
C GLY A 99 7.76 -41.31 -22.09
N LEU A 100 6.95 -40.67 -21.24
CA LEU A 100 5.63 -40.15 -21.56
C LEU A 100 5.71 -38.74 -22.18
N PRO A 101 4.67 -38.31 -22.92
CA PRO A 101 4.57 -36.92 -23.34
C PRO A 101 4.54 -35.98 -22.12
N LEU A 102 5.24 -34.84 -22.24
CA LEU A 102 5.41 -33.87 -21.14
C LEU A 102 4.06 -33.36 -20.60
N VAL A 103 3.14 -33.08 -21.51
CA VAL A 103 1.75 -32.70 -21.20
C VAL A 103 0.86 -33.59 -22.04
N ASP A 104 -0.10 -34.24 -21.39
CA ASP A 104 -1.12 -35.01 -22.09
C ASP A 104 -2.15 -34.06 -22.70
N LYS A 105 -2.62 -34.37 -23.90
CA LYS A 105 -3.70 -33.61 -24.54
C LYS A 105 -5.02 -33.85 -23.81
N ASP A 106 -5.23 -35.09 -23.38
CA ASP A 106 -6.48 -35.51 -22.76
C ASP A 106 -6.33 -35.42 -21.24
N LEU A 107 -6.97 -34.43 -20.61
CA LEU A 107 -7.00 -34.29 -19.15
C LEU A 107 -7.73 -35.48 -18.49
N VAL A 108 -8.76 -35.97 -19.15
CA VAL A 108 -9.59 -37.09 -18.70
C VAL A 108 -9.37 -38.26 -19.65
N PRO A 109 -9.09 -39.48 -19.13
CA PRO A 109 -8.98 -40.66 -19.98
C PRO A 109 -10.26 -40.85 -20.82
N ALA A 110 -10.11 -41.07 -22.12
CA ALA A 110 -11.25 -41.27 -23.03
C ALA A 110 -12.19 -42.40 -22.57
N SER A 111 -11.68 -43.41 -21.86
CA SER A 111 -12.48 -44.50 -21.29
C SER A 111 -13.44 -44.07 -20.18
N GLN A 112 -13.22 -42.90 -19.55
CA GLN A 112 -14.11 -42.32 -18.54
C GLN A 112 -15.17 -41.41 -19.15
N VAL A 113 -15.02 -41.03 -20.43
CA VAL A 113 -15.97 -40.17 -21.13
C VAL A 113 -17.04 -41.05 -21.77
N GLN A 114 -18.25 -41.02 -21.21
CA GLN A 114 -19.41 -41.65 -21.84
C GLN A 114 -20.02 -40.68 -22.83
N LEU A 115 -19.89 -41.01 -24.12
CA LEU A 115 -20.57 -40.27 -25.18
C LEU A 115 -21.98 -40.84 -25.37
N PRO A 116 -23.00 -39.97 -25.57
CA PRO A 116 -24.33 -40.41 -25.96
C PRO A 116 -24.28 -41.14 -27.31
N SER A 117 -25.24 -42.04 -27.53
CA SER A 117 -25.33 -42.77 -28.80
C SER A 117 -25.86 -41.87 -29.93
N ASP A 118 -25.62 -42.25 -31.18
CA ASP A 118 -26.10 -41.51 -32.35
C ASP A 118 -27.64 -41.38 -32.37
N GLU A 119 -28.35 -42.33 -31.76
CA GLU A 119 -29.82 -42.31 -31.62
C GLU A 119 -30.29 -41.21 -30.65
N ASP A 120 -29.51 -40.94 -29.60
CA ASP A 120 -29.81 -39.93 -28.59
C ASP A 120 -29.48 -38.50 -29.07
N LEU A 121 -28.60 -38.37 -30.07
CA LEU A 121 -28.08 -37.09 -30.57
C LEU A 121 -29.06 -36.37 -31.51
N GLY A 122 -30.01 -37.10 -32.12
CA GLY A 122 -30.99 -36.55 -33.06
C GLY A 122 -30.40 -36.19 -34.44
N PRO A 123 -31.25 -36.05 -35.48
CA PRO A 123 -30.81 -35.94 -36.88
C PRO A 123 -30.12 -34.61 -37.23
N ASP A 124 -30.29 -33.58 -36.41
CA ASP A 124 -29.73 -32.24 -36.65
C ASP A 124 -28.33 -32.06 -36.04
N PHE A 125 -27.81 -33.09 -35.36
CA PHE A 125 -26.50 -33.02 -34.72
C PHE A 125 -25.37 -33.04 -35.76
N LYS A 126 -24.51 -32.03 -35.71
CA LYS A 126 -23.29 -31.94 -36.53
C LYS A 126 -22.08 -31.72 -35.64
N ILE A 127 -21.09 -32.59 -35.79
CA ILE A 127 -19.76 -32.39 -35.21
C ILE A 127 -19.07 -31.27 -36.00
N ILE A 128 -18.74 -30.19 -35.32
CA ILE A 128 -17.92 -29.10 -35.87
C ILE A 128 -16.47 -29.44 -35.54
N LEU A 129 -15.65 -29.66 -36.57
CA LEU A 129 -14.22 -29.96 -36.49
C LEU A 129 -13.36 -28.70 -36.58
#